data_AF-A0A7S1ITU2-F1
#
_entry.id   AF-A0A7S1ITU2-F1
#
_cell.length_a   1.000
_cell.length_b   1.000
_cell.length_c   1.000
_cell.angle_alpha   90.00
_cell.angle_beta   90.00
_cell.angle_gamma   90.00
#
_symmetry.space_group_name_H-M   'P 1'
#
loop_
_entity.id
_entity.type
_entity.pdbx_description
1 polymer ?
#
loop_
_entity_poly.entity_id
_entity_poly.type
_entity_poly.pdbx_seq_one_letter_code
_entity_poly.pdbx_strand_id
1 'polypeptide(L)'
;AIFGRLDTDEDGFLSFDEFIALTSSMELFQSTRNLLAKYSQGKDSLSLAQFEALLQAEQGDTELSAFVCCKSGTVALAEVGRLFGSPQNSWTYSEKDVWQDMDQPLQHYFIDSSHNTYLLGNQLWSRSSVRMYREVLEMGVRCVELDCWDHLGEPYIYHGYTLTSKIKFSETLQCIKKYGFTASPYPIILSIENHCS
;
A
#
# COMPACT_ATOMS: atom_id res chain seq x y z
N ALA A 1 -33.27 1.31 18.58
CA ALA A 1 -31.93 1.61 18.04
C ALA A 1 -31.91 1.24 16.56
N ILE A 2 -31.03 1.84 15.73
CA ILE A 2 -30.93 1.51 14.29
C ILE A 2 -30.65 0.01 14.08
N PHE A 3 -29.86 -0.59 14.97
CA PHE A 3 -29.55 -2.02 15.03
C PHE A 3 -30.79 -2.91 14.90
N GLY A 4 -31.76 -2.83 15.83
CA GLY A 4 -32.96 -3.67 15.81
C GLY A 4 -33.97 -3.36 14.71
N ARG A 5 -33.68 -2.42 13.80
CA ARG A 5 -34.45 -2.22 12.55
C ARG A 5 -33.82 -2.92 11.35
N LEU A 6 -32.54 -3.29 11.48
CA LEU A 6 -31.72 -3.85 10.41
C LEU A 6 -31.36 -5.31 10.65
N ASP A 7 -31.39 -5.77 11.90
CA ASP A 7 -31.43 -7.17 12.28
C ASP A 7 -32.80 -7.75 11.89
N THR A 8 -32.91 -8.25 10.66
CA THR A 8 -34.17 -8.68 10.03
C THR A 8 -34.55 -10.12 10.34
N ASP A 9 -33.58 -10.93 10.75
CA ASP A 9 -33.80 -12.30 11.22
C ASP A 9 -33.88 -12.41 12.75
N GLU A 10 -33.70 -11.29 13.46
CA GLU A 10 -33.82 -11.14 14.92
C GLU A 10 -32.86 -12.07 15.68
N ASP A 11 -31.70 -12.38 15.11
CA ASP A 11 -30.72 -13.31 15.69
C ASP A 11 -29.78 -12.62 16.70
N GLY A 12 -29.85 -11.28 16.79
CA GLY A 12 -29.04 -10.45 17.68
C GLY A 12 -27.66 -10.10 17.12
N PHE A 13 -27.37 -10.44 15.87
CA PHE A 13 -26.19 -10.09 15.10
C PHE A 13 -26.59 -9.31 13.84
N LEU A 14 -25.60 -8.88 13.05
CA LEU A 14 -25.86 -8.36 11.71
C LEU A 14 -25.09 -9.24 10.74
N SER A 15 -25.80 -9.83 9.79
CA SER A 15 -25.20 -10.45 8.62
C SER A 15 -24.41 -9.41 7.81
N PHE A 16 -23.58 -9.87 6.86
CA PHE A 16 -22.82 -8.95 6.02
C PHE A 16 -23.72 -7.95 5.29
N ASP A 17 -24.86 -8.40 4.76
CA ASP A 17 -25.80 -7.53 4.04
C ASP A 17 -26.50 -6.52 4.97
N GLU A 18 -26.86 -6.92 6.19
CA GLU A 18 -27.45 -6.03 7.19
C GLU A 18 -26.43 -5.04 7.76
N PHE A 19 -25.16 -5.45 7.87
CA PHE A 19 -24.06 -4.56 8.21
C PHE A 19 -23.81 -3.55 7.10
N ILE A 20 -23.85 -3.95 5.82
CA ILE A 20 -23.80 -3.03 4.68
C ILE A 20 -25.00 -2.07 4.70
N ALA A 21 -26.20 -2.53 5.08
CA ALA A 21 -27.36 -1.67 5.23
C ALA A 21 -27.20 -0.68 6.39
N LEU A 22 -26.61 -1.11 7.50
CA LEU A 22 -26.26 -0.26 8.65
C LEU A 22 -25.26 0.80 8.23
N THR A 23 -24.12 0.41 7.63
CA THR A 23 -23.11 1.37 7.17
C THR A 23 -23.72 2.28 6.13
N SER A 24 -24.45 1.79 5.12
CA SER A 24 -25.13 2.64 4.12
C SER A 24 -26.14 3.63 4.74
N SER A 25 -26.83 3.24 5.82
CA SER A 25 -27.74 4.14 6.56
C SER A 25 -26.97 5.23 7.34
N MET A 26 -25.73 4.91 7.75
CA MET A 26 -24.80 5.81 8.42
C MET A 26 -23.92 6.61 7.43
N GLU A 27 -23.74 6.12 6.18
CA GLU A 27 -22.71 6.50 5.21
C GLU A 27 -23.28 7.15 3.95
N LEU A 28 -24.02 8.23 4.14
CA LEU A 28 -23.50 9.43 3.51
C LEU A 28 -23.34 10.47 4.60
N PHE A 29 -22.10 10.93 4.80
CA PHE A 29 -21.88 12.17 5.52
C PHE A 29 -22.80 13.23 4.91
N GLN A 30 -23.41 14.05 5.77
CA GLN A 30 -24.32 15.10 5.33
C GLN A 30 -23.71 15.96 4.20
N SER A 31 -22.39 16.15 4.22
CA SER A 31 -21.62 16.77 3.14
C SER A 31 -21.77 16.07 1.79
N THR A 32 -21.57 14.75 1.73
CA THR A 32 -21.74 13.96 0.49
C THR A 32 -23.19 13.99 0.01
N ARG A 33 -24.19 13.92 0.91
CA ARG A 33 -25.60 14.07 0.52
C ARG A 33 -25.88 15.45 -0.07
N ASN A 34 -25.39 16.51 0.57
CA ASN A 34 -25.57 17.88 0.10
C ASN A 34 -24.92 18.09 -1.26
N LEU A 35 -23.72 17.50 -1.46
CA LEU A 35 -23.03 17.51 -2.74
C LEU A 35 -23.86 16.82 -3.82
N LEU A 36 -24.29 15.59 -3.59
CA LEU A 36 -25.11 14.85 -4.56
C LEU A 36 -26.45 15.52 -4.84
N ALA A 37 -27.08 16.15 -3.85
CA ALA A 37 -28.32 16.91 -4.00
C ALA A 37 -28.15 18.13 -4.93
N LYS A 38 -26.99 18.82 -4.86
CA LYS A 38 -26.64 19.96 -5.74
C LYS A 38 -26.66 19.54 -7.21
N TYR A 39 -26.11 18.37 -7.55
CA TYR A 39 -25.98 17.91 -8.94
C TYR A 39 -27.22 17.15 -9.43
N SER A 40 -27.90 16.40 -8.56
CA SER A 40 -29.13 15.66 -8.89
C SER A 40 -30.38 16.53 -8.98
N GLN A 41 -30.29 17.80 -8.55
CA GLN A 41 -31.42 18.73 -8.49
C GLN A 41 -32.57 18.16 -7.63
N GLY A 42 -32.22 17.47 -6.55
CA GLY A 42 -33.18 16.87 -5.61
C GLY A 42 -33.78 15.52 -6.04
N LYS A 43 -33.24 14.87 -7.08
CA LYS A 43 -33.62 13.51 -7.49
C LYS A 43 -32.75 12.45 -6.81
N ASP A 44 -33.23 11.22 -6.72
CA ASP A 44 -32.46 10.08 -6.17
C ASP A 44 -31.48 9.46 -7.18
N SER A 45 -31.28 10.12 -8.33
CA SER A 45 -30.33 9.69 -9.37
C SER A 45 -29.76 10.88 -10.14
N LEU A 46 -28.61 10.64 -10.78
CA LEU A 46 -27.94 11.53 -11.73
C LEU A 46 -28.07 10.93 -13.14
N SER A 47 -28.19 11.76 -14.18
CA SER A 47 -27.83 11.31 -15.53
C SER A 47 -26.32 11.07 -15.62
N LEU A 48 -25.88 10.32 -16.62
CA LEU A 48 -24.44 10.12 -16.85
C LEU A 48 -23.70 11.46 -16.99
N ALA A 49 -24.26 12.40 -17.77
CA ALA A 49 -23.68 13.74 -17.95
C ALA A 49 -23.63 14.56 -16.65
N GLN A 50 -24.63 14.42 -15.76
CA GLN A 50 -24.60 15.08 -14.44
C GLN A 50 -23.53 14.45 -13.54
N PHE A 51 -23.32 13.14 -13.64
CA PHE A 51 -22.29 12.46 -12.88
C PHE A 51 -20.89 12.82 -13.37
N GLU A 52 -20.65 12.84 -14.69
CA GLU A 52 -19.39 13.31 -15.29
C GLU A 52 -19.10 14.76 -14.93
N ALA A 53 -20.10 15.64 -14.95
CA ALA A 53 -19.95 17.03 -14.53
C ALA A 53 -19.57 17.16 -13.05
N LEU A 54 -20.12 16.29 -12.18
CA LEU A 54 -19.75 16.23 -10.77
C LEU A 54 -18.30 15.77 -10.60
N LEU A 55 -17.87 14.72 -11.29
CA LEU A 55 -16.50 14.21 -11.20
C LEU A 55 -15.51 15.27 -11.70
N GLN A 56 -15.80 15.89 -12.85
CA GLN A 56 -14.96 16.93 -13.43
C GLN A 56 -14.82 18.15 -12.52
N ALA A 57 -15.90 18.57 -11.85
CA ALA A 57 -15.91 19.76 -11.00
C ALA A 57 -15.27 19.54 -9.64
N GLU A 58 -15.47 18.36 -9.04
CA GLU A 58 -15.05 18.09 -7.65
C GLU A 58 -13.74 17.27 -7.56
N GLN A 59 -13.41 16.52 -8.62
CA GLN A 59 -12.23 15.64 -8.67
C GLN A 59 -11.27 15.97 -9.82
N GLY A 60 -11.70 16.74 -10.82
CA GLY A 60 -10.88 17.10 -11.97
C GLY A 60 -10.72 16.00 -13.02
N ASP A 61 -11.44 14.89 -12.88
CA ASP A 61 -11.38 13.69 -13.73
C ASP A 61 -12.80 13.21 -14.05
N THR A 62 -12.97 12.42 -15.11
CA THR A 62 -14.23 11.75 -15.48
C THR A 62 -14.09 10.23 -15.61
N GLU A 63 -12.89 9.65 -15.51
CA GLU A 63 -12.65 8.21 -15.71
C GLU A 63 -13.48 7.31 -14.79
N LEU A 64 -13.81 7.80 -13.60
CA LEU A 64 -14.68 7.10 -12.65
C LEU A 64 -16.09 6.83 -13.19
N SER A 65 -16.55 7.54 -14.22
CA SER A 65 -17.84 7.30 -14.85
C SER A 65 -17.94 5.91 -15.51
N ALA A 66 -16.80 5.29 -15.84
CA ALA A 66 -16.75 3.95 -16.40
C ALA A 66 -17.12 2.85 -15.39
N PHE A 67 -17.07 3.13 -14.09
CA PHE A 67 -17.29 2.14 -13.02
C PHE A 67 -18.74 2.05 -12.53
N VAL A 68 -19.66 2.86 -13.07
CA VAL A 68 -21.09 2.83 -12.73
C VAL A 68 -21.92 2.15 -13.82
N CYS A 69 -22.94 1.40 -13.41
CA CYS A 69 -23.80 0.67 -14.33
C CYS A 69 -25.04 1.50 -14.73
N CYS A 70 -24.96 2.21 -15.85
CA CYS A 70 -26.08 2.97 -16.42
C CYS A 70 -27.11 2.07 -17.13
N LYS A 71 -27.88 1.24 -16.40
CA LYS A 71 -28.92 0.38 -17.03
C LYS A 71 -30.09 1.17 -17.63
N SER A 72 -30.37 2.36 -17.12
CA SER A 72 -31.51 3.22 -17.53
C SER A 72 -31.09 4.62 -17.99
N GLY A 73 -29.80 4.83 -18.29
CA GLY A 73 -29.25 6.17 -18.59
C GLY A 73 -29.08 7.07 -17.35
N THR A 74 -29.27 6.50 -16.16
CA THR A 74 -29.12 7.17 -14.86
C THR A 74 -28.29 6.33 -13.91
N VAL A 75 -27.63 7.01 -12.97
CA VAL A 75 -26.81 6.45 -11.89
C VAL A 75 -27.51 6.77 -10.57
N ALA A 76 -27.80 5.75 -9.76
CA ALA A 76 -28.44 5.96 -8.47
C ALA A 76 -27.48 6.65 -7.49
N LEU A 77 -27.97 7.58 -6.65
CA LEU A 77 -27.10 8.27 -5.67
C LEU A 77 -26.42 7.30 -4.69
N ALA A 78 -27.09 6.20 -4.34
CA ALA A 78 -26.50 5.14 -3.52
C ALA A 78 -25.32 4.44 -4.21
N GLU A 79 -25.35 4.32 -5.54
CA GLU A 79 -24.25 3.74 -6.32
C GLU A 79 -23.05 4.70 -6.36
N VAL A 80 -23.30 6.00 -6.54
CA VAL A 80 -22.25 7.03 -6.43
C VAL A 80 -21.62 7.05 -5.04
N GLY A 81 -22.43 6.96 -3.98
CA GLY A 81 -21.95 6.87 -2.61
C GLY A 81 -21.02 5.67 -2.39
N ARG A 82 -21.40 4.48 -2.90
CA ARG A 82 -20.54 3.29 -2.86
C ARG A 82 -19.24 3.47 -3.65
N LEU A 83 -19.31 4.03 -4.84
CA LEU A 83 -18.13 4.29 -5.67
C LEU A 83 -17.16 5.25 -4.97
N PHE A 84 -17.66 6.30 -4.32
CA PHE A 84 -16.84 7.26 -3.61
C PHE A 84 -16.06 6.68 -2.43
N GLY A 85 -16.62 5.66 -1.76
CA GLY A 85 -15.93 4.90 -0.71
C GLY A 85 -15.11 3.71 -1.22
N SER A 86 -15.13 3.44 -2.53
CA SER A 86 -14.47 2.28 -3.11
C SER A 86 -12.98 2.55 -3.41
N PRO A 87 -12.15 1.50 -3.53
CA PRO A 87 -10.74 1.65 -3.93
C PRO A 87 -10.55 2.38 -5.27
N GLN A 88 -11.54 2.36 -6.16
CA GLN A 88 -11.50 3.05 -7.45
C GLN A 88 -11.40 4.57 -7.25
N ASN A 89 -12.04 5.12 -6.22
CA ASN A 89 -11.99 6.54 -5.87
C ASN A 89 -10.93 6.83 -4.79
N SER A 90 -9.92 5.96 -4.66
CA SER A 90 -8.84 6.20 -3.71
C SER A 90 -7.97 7.37 -4.18
N TRP A 91 -7.69 8.30 -3.27
CA TRP A 91 -6.70 9.36 -3.51
C TRP A 91 -5.29 8.79 -3.74
N THR A 92 -5.01 7.63 -3.14
CA THR A 92 -3.74 6.96 -3.36
C THR A 92 -3.77 6.31 -4.74
N TYR A 93 -3.04 6.91 -5.66
CA TYR A 93 -2.85 6.46 -7.05
C TYR A 93 -2.80 4.93 -7.13
N SER A 94 -3.81 4.35 -7.77
CA SER A 94 -4.00 2.91 -7.91
C SER A 94 -3.29 2.38 -9.16
N GLU A 95 -2.00 2.66 -9.31
CA GLU A 95 -1.19 1.90 -10.25
C GLU A 95 -0.38 0.90 -9.44
N LYS A 96 -0.92 -0.32 -9.38
CA LYS A 96 -0.19 -1.49 -8.87
C LYS A 96 0.91 -1.93 -9.84
N ASP A 97 0.88 -1.41 -11.07
CA ASP A 97 1.81 -1.75 -12.13
C ASP A 97 2.81 -0.61 -12.36
N VAL A 98 4.01 -0.98 -12.79
CA VAL A 98 5.09 -0.03 -13.07
C VAL A 98 4.78 0.71 -14.37
N TRP A 99 4.66 2.03 -14.29
CA TRP A 99 4.26 2.90 -15.42
C TRP A 99 5.37 3.80 -15.95
N GLN A 100 6.43 3.98 -15.15
CA GLN A 100 7.57 4.80 -15.51
C GLN A 100 8.40 4.09 -16.59
N ASP A 101 9.14 4.86 -17.39
CA ASP A 101 10.14 4.28 -18.30
C ASP A 101 11.25 3.62 -17.48
N MET A 102 11.40 2.29 -17.62
CA MET A 102 12.37 1.47 -16.87
C MET A 102 13.60 1.08 -17.71
N ASP A 103 13.76 1.68 -18.89
CA ASP A 103 14.88 1.44 -19.80
C ASP A 103 15.96 2.55 -19.75
N GLN A 104 15.80 3.55 -18.88
CA GLN A 104 16.80 4.60 -18.69
C GLN A 104 18.03 4.07 -17.92
N PRO A 105 19.17 4.77 -17.98
CA PRO A 105 20.32 4.45 -17.13
C PRO A 105 20.00 4.52 -15.64
N LEU A 106 20.67 3.69 -14.82
CA LEU A 106 20.39 3.56 -13.38
C LEU A 106 20.43 4.89 -12.61
N GLN A 107 21.31 5.82 -13.00
CA GLN A 107 21.46 7.13 -12.38
C GLN A 107 20.27 8.10 -12.61
N HIS A 108 19.26 7.69 -13.38
CA HIS A 108 18.01 8.46 -13.56
C HIS A 108 16.93 8.10 -12.54
N TYR A 109 17.16 7.08 -11.70
CA TYR A 109 16.17 6.59 -10.74
C TYR A 109 16.58 6.93 -9.31
N PHE A 110 15.59 7.25 -8.48
CA PHE A 110 15.74 7.15 -7.04
C PHE A 110 15.63 5.68 -6.63
N ILE A 111 16.61 5.20 -5.87
CA ILE A 111 16.69 3.80 -5.44
C ILE A 111 16.45 3.75 -3.94
N ASP A 112 15.39 3.06 -3.53
CA ASP A 112 15.13 2.81 -2.12
C ASP A 112 16.26 1.99 -1.50
N SER A 113 16.86 2.53 -0.44
CA SER A 113 18.18 2.11 0.07
C SER A 113 18.19 2.06 1.59
N SER A 114 18.69 0.96 2.13
CA SER A 114 18.81 0.71 3.57
C SER A 114 20.27 0.76 4.00
N HIS A 115 20.55 1.57 5.03
CA HIS A 115 21.85 1.70 5.67
C HIS A 115 21.94 0.81 6.92
N ASN A 116 23.08 0.16 7.13
CA ASN A 116 23.33 -0.83 8.18
C ASN A 116 22.15 -1.79 8.35
N THR A 117 21.73 -2.37 7.21
CA THR A 117 20.49 -3.16 7.08
C THR A 117 20.35 -4.24 8.13
N TYR A 118 21.45 -4.82 8.60
CA TYR A 118 21.46 -5.89 9.59
C TYR A 118 20.98 -5.45 10.99
N LEU A 119 20.97 -4.16 11.35
CA LEU A 119 20.65 -3.68 12.70
C LEU A 119 19.14 -3.59 12.98
N LEU A 120 18.71 -4.12 14.13
CA LEU A 120 17.33 -3.98 14.63
C LEU A 120 17.09 -2.68 15.41
N GLY A 121 18.15 -1.91 15.69
CA GLY A 121 18.05 -0.72 16.53
C GLY A 121 19.29 0.15 16.44
N ASN A 122 19.74 0.67 17.58
CA ASN A 122 20.86 1.62 17.64
C ASN A 122 22.20 1.05 17.13
N GLN A 123 23.10 1.96 16.75
CA GLN A 123 24.38 1.65 16.15
C GLN A 123 25.40 0.99 17.10
N LEU A 124 25.24 1.07 18.42
CA LEU A 124 26.32 0.75 19.35
C LEU A 124 26.19 -0.60 20.05
N TRP A 125 24.97 -1.05 20.35
CA TRP A 125 24.74 -2.29 21.12
C TRP A 125 23.44 -3.01 20.78
N SER A 126 22.79 -2.64 19.66
CA SER A 126 21.58 -3.34 19.24
C SER A 126 21.90 -4.71 18.63
N ARG A 127 20.86 -5.51 18.44
CA ARG A 127 20.97 -6.83 17.83
C ARG A 127 21.03 -6.68 16.31
N SER A 128 21.91 -7.46 15.68
CA SER A 128 21.88 -7.72 14.25
C SER A 128 21.01 -8.94 13.94
N SER A 129 20.31 -8.93 12.81
CA SER A 129 19.39 -9.99 12.42
C SER A 129 19.26 -10.16 10.92
N VAL A 130 19.35 -11.42 10.45
CA VAL A 130 19.05 -11.80 9.06
C VAL A 130 17.60 -11.44 8.67
N ARG A 131 16.68 -11.38 9.64
CA ARG A 131 15.28 -10.99 9.43
C ARG A 131 15.16 -9.58 8.83
N MET A 132 16.06 -8.66 9.16
CA MET A 132 16.00 -7.30 8.63
C MET A 132 16.13 -7.28 7.11
N TYR A 133 17.03 -8.08 6.54
CA TYR A 133 17.15 -8.22 5.09
C TYR A 133 15.86 -8.71 4.45
N ARG A 134 15.18 -9.68 5.08
CA ARG A 134 13.86 -10.13 4.59
C ARG A 134 12.86 -8.98 4.59
N GLU A 135 12.73 -8.27 5.72
CA GLU A 135 11.71 -7.24 5.87
C GLU A 135 11.91 -6.08 4.90
N VAL A 136 13.14 -5.57 4.75
CA VAL A 136 13.40 -4.48 3.82
C VAL A 136 13.19 -4.91 2.35
N LEU A 137 13.54 -6.15 2.00
CA LEU A 137 13.33 -6.68 0.65
C LEU A 137 11.84 -6.91 0.35
N GLU A 138 11.06 -7.37 1.34
CA GLU A 138 9.59 -7.48 1.24
C GLU A 138 8.91 -6.10 1.17
N MET A 139 9.53 -5.05 1.71
CA MET A 139 9.09 -3.65 1.58
C MET A 139 9.48 -3.00 0.24
N GLY A 140 10.32 -3.64 -0.57
CA GLY A 140 10.73 -3.13 -1.88
C GLY A 140 12.11 -2.44 -1.93
N VAL A 141 12.84 -2.35 -0.81
CA VAL A 141 14.20 -1.77 -0.78
C VAL A 141 15.12 -2.49 -1.76
N ARG A 142 15.89 -1.75 -2.57
CA ARG A 142 16.74 -2.29 -3.65
C ARG A 142 18.24 -2.12 -3.39
N CYS A 143 18.66 -1.34 -2.39
CA CYS A 143 20.06 -1.30 -1.96
C CYS A 143 20.16 -1.69 -0.48
N VAL A 144 20.97 -2.70 -0.17
CA VAL A 144 21.17 -3.19 1.21
C VAL A 144 22.65 -3.28 1.54
N GLU A 145 22.99 -3.04 2.79
CA GLU A 145 24.36 -2.92 3.27
C GLU A 145 24.81 -4.16 4.06
N LEU A 146 26.07 -4.57 3.87
CA LEU A 146 26.71 -5.74 4.46
C LEU A 146 28.13 -5.40 4.95
N ASP A 147 28.26 -5.11 6.23
CA ASP A 147 29.56 -4.84 6.87
C ASP A 147 30.25 -6.15 7.21
N CYS A 148 31.16 -6.59 6.35
CA CYS A 148 31.76 -7.92 6.39
C CYS A 148 33.05 -7.90 7.19
N TRP A 149 33.14 -8.78 8.19
CA TRP A 149 34.28 -8.91 9.10
C TRP A 149 34.64 -10.37 9.32
N ASP A 150 35.94 -10.66 9.48
CA ASP A 150 36.41 -12.00 9.85
C ASP A 150 36.00 -12.38 11.28
N HIS A 151 35.35 -13.52 11.45
CA HIS A 151 35.03 -14.06 12.77
C HIS A 151 34.98 -15.58 12.76
N LEU A 152 35.74 -16.22 13.67
CA LEU A 152 35.81 -17.69 13.78
C LEU A 152 36.18 -18.41 12.47
N GLY A 153 36.97 -17.76 11.60
CA GLY A 153 37.43 -18.35 10.34
C GLY A 153 36.42 -18.31 9.19
N GLU A 154 35.30 -17.58 9.34
CA GLU A 154 34.35 -17.32 8.26
C GLU A 154 33.85 -15.85 8.31
N PRO A 155 33.27 -15.31 7.22
CA PRO A 155 32.77 -13.93 7.21
C PRO A 155 31.46 -13.79 8.01
N TYR A 156 31.42 -12.75 8.84
CA TYR A 156 30.25 -12.33 9.60
C TYR A 156 29.88 -10.88 9.26
N ILE A 157 28.63 -10.51 9.56
CA ILE A 157 28.11 -9.16 9.40
C ILE A 157 27.78 -8.56 10.77
N TYR A 158 28.33 -7.38 11.05
CA TYR A 158 28.02 -6.54 12.23
C TYR A 158 28.67 -5.17 12.11
N HIS A 159 28.29 -4.24 12.98
CA HIS A 159 28.89 -2.91 13.01
C HIS A 159 30.24 -2.95 13.74
N GLY A 160 31.33 -2.76 12.98
CA GLY A 160 32.70 -2.84 13.47
C GLY A 160 32.97 -1.99 14.72
N TYR A 161 33.84 -2.47 15.60
CA TYR A 161 34.24 -1.77 16.84
C TYR A 161 33.09 -1.42 17.80
N THR A 162 31.94 -2.09 17.69
CA THR A 162 30.79 -1.90 18.59
C THR A 162 30.41 -3.18 19.34
N LEU A 163 29.37 -3.10 20.18
CA LEU A 163 28.79 -4.22 20.93
C LEU A 163 27.59 -4.85 20.22
N THR A 164 27.37 -4.54 18.94
CA THR A 164 26.28 -5.14 18.16
C THR A 164 26.47 -6.65 18.01
N SER A 165 25.36 -7.40 17.98
CA SER A 165 25.46 -8.85 17.76
C SER A 165 25.88 -9.14 16.31
N LYS A 166 26.32 -10.36 16.05
CA LYS A 166 26.86 -10.76 14.74
C LYS A 166 25.93 -11.78 14.07
N ILE A 167 25.85 -11.71 12.75
CA ILE A 167 25.13 -12.71 11.93
C ILE A 167 26.08 -13.27 10.86
N LYS A 168 25.83 -14.49 10.40
CA LYS A 168 26.68 -15.11 9.39
C LYS A 168 26.42 -14.47 8.02
N PHE A 169 27.49 -14.16 7.29
CA PHE A 169 27.37 -13.66 5.92
C PHE A 169 26.63 -14.65 5.00
N SER A 170 26.91 -15.94 5.15
CA SER A 170 26.29 -17.01 4.36
C SER A 170 24.76 -17.11 4.56
N GLU A 171 24.28 -16.96 5.80
CA GLU A 171 22.84 -16.93 6.12
C GLU A 171 22.16 -15.68 5.55
N THR A 172 22.84 -14.53 5.61
CA THR A 172 22.36 -13.29 4.99
C THR A 172 22.19 -13.44 3.47
N LEU A 173 23.18 -14.01 2.76
CA LEU A 173 23.06 -14.25 1.33
C LEU A 173 21.93 -15.23 0.96
N GLN A 174 21.69 -16.27 1.77
CA GLN A 174 20.57 -17.17 1.56
C GLN A 174 19.22 -16.45 1.72
N CYS A 175 19.12 -15.54 2.68
CA CYS A 175 17.95 -14.69 2.88
C CYS A 175 17.72 -13.78 1.67
N ILE A 176 18.75 -13.05 1.24
CA ILE A 176 18.67 -12.16 0.06
C ILE A 176 18.29 -12.94 -1.19
N LYS A 177 18.89 -14.11 -1.42
CA LYS A 177 18.53 -14.98 -2.55
C LYS A 177 17.06 -15.40 -2.53
N LYS A 178 16.50 -15.67 -1.35
CA LYS A 178 15.13 -16.14 -1.19
C LYS A 178 14.09 -15.04 -1.35
N TYR A 179 14.36 -13.84 -0.82
CA TYR A 179 13.37 -12.75 -0.74
C TYR A 179 13.67 -11.57 -1.69
N GLY A 180 14.84 -11.56 -2.34
CA GLY A 180 15.31 -10.41 -3.11
C GLY A 180 14.31 -9.90 -4.13
N PHE A 181 13.61 -10.81 -4.81
CA PHE A 181 12.71 -10.47 -5.91
C PHE A 181 11.24 -10.74 -5.60
N THR A 182 10.85 -10.89 -4.32
CA THR A 182 9.44 -11.17 -3.96
C THR A 182 8.54 -9.94 -4.09
N ALA A 183 9.08 -8.74 -3.82
CA ALA A 183 8.32 -7.49 -3.90
C ALA A 183 8.55 -6.72 -5.21
N SER A 184 9.67 -6.95 -5.89
CA SER A 184 10.06 -6.20 -7.10
C SER A 184 10.98 -7.02 -7.99
N PRO A 185 10.81 -7.00 -9.32
CA PRO A 185 11.67 -7.71 -10.27
C PRO A 185 12.99 -6.96 -10.57
N TYR A 186 13.12 -5.71 -10.13
CA TYR A 186 14.27 -4.85 -10.43
C TYR A 186 15.53 -5.24 -9.63
N PRO A 187 16.72 -4.89 -10.14
CA PRO A 187 18.00 -5.31 -9.57
C PRO A 187 18.16 -4.88 -8.11
N ILE A 188 18.96 -5.67 -7.39
CA ILE A 188 19.36 -5.39 -6.00
C ILE A 188 20.85 -5.04 -6.00
N ILE A 189 21.19 -3.98 -5.30
CA ILE A 189 22.56 -3.52 -5.05
C ILE A 189 22.96 -4.01 -3.66
N LEU A 190 24.09 -4.70 -3.59
CA LEU A 190 24.72 -5.10 -2.33
C LEU A 190 25.88 -4.14 -2.05
N SER A 191 25.71 -3.25 -1.09
CA SER A 191 26.79 -2.40 -0.59
C SER A 191 27.63 -3.22 0.38
N ILE A 192 28.82 -3.63 -0.05
CA ILE A 192 29.73 -4.48 0.74
C ILE A 192 30.82 -3.60 1.34
N GLU A 193 30.80 -3.44 2.66
CA GLU A 193 31.91 -2.85 3.41
C GLU A 193 32.84 -3.99 3.86
N ASN A 194 33.95 -4.18 3.14
CA ASN A 194 34.81 -5.35 3.31
C ASN A 194 35.97 -5.10 4.29
N HIS A 195 35.98 -5.83 5.40
CA HIS A 195 37.07 -5.92 6.38
C HIS A 195 37.61 -7.35 6.57
N CYS A 196 37.30 -8.26 5.64
CA CYS A 196 37.84 -9.62 5.63
C CYS A 196 39.25 -9.67 5.00
N SER A 197 40.02 -10.71 5.35
CA SER A 197 41.37 -10.99 4.84
C SER A 197 41.45 -11.62 3.45
#